data_AF-A0A2E9X8S2-F1
#
_entry.id   AF-A0A2E9X8S2-F1
#
_cell.length_a   1.000
_cell.length_b   1.000
_cell.length_c   1.000
_cell.angle_alpha   90.00
_cell.angle_beta   90.00
_cell.angle_gamma   90.00
#
_symmetry.space_group_name_H-M   'P 1'
#
loop_
_entity.id
_entity.type
_entity.pdbx_description
1 polymer ?
#
loop_
_entity_poly.entity_id
_entity_poly.type
_entity_poly.pdbx_seq_one_letter_code
_entity_poly.pdbx_strand_id
1 'polypeptide(L)'
;MKMKWISILMVAWVLCGAALGPAQADTLENMERERAILLDALLSPGLTVAEREGRITISKTRLIDLERMVLRDKSLMGRNTPTVRAAFENYDLTFLVHATAEKNLALIDHWLHEVGVSTPALMNARIGRR
;
A
#
# COMPACT_ATOMS: atom_id res chain seq x y z
N MET A 1 37.01 -36.27 -17.24
CA MET A 1 36.04 -35.35 -17.87
C MET A 1 34.87 -34.95 -16.96
N LYS A 2 34.34 -35.84 -16.10
CA LYS A 2 33.21 -35.55 -15.19
C LYS A 2 33.48 -34.49 -14.09
N MET A 3 34.72 -34.41 -13.59
CA MET A 3 35.09 -33.45 -12.53
C MET A 3 35.04 -31.98 -12.99
N LYS A 4 35.42 -31.69 -14.25
CA LYS A 4 35.38 -30.33 -14.82
C LYS A 4 33.95 -29.79 -14.94
N TRP A 5 32.97 -30.65 -15.22
CA TRP A 5 31.56 -30.26 -15.33
C TRP A 5 30.95 -29.92 -13.98
N ILE A 6 31.33 -30.65 -12.92
CA ILE A 6 30.90 -30.38 -11.55
C ILE A 6 31.46 -29.04 -11.07
N SER A 7 32.73 -28.74 -11.36
CA SER A 7 33.34 -27.45 -11.02
C SER A 7 32.68 -26.26 -11.73
N ILE A 8 32.28 -26.42 -13.00
CA ILE A 8 31.56 -25.37 -13.75
C ILE A 8 30.16 -25.13 -13.18
N LEU A 9 29.44 -26.20 -12.79
CA LEU A 9 28.12 -26.10 -12.20
C LEU A 9 28.14 -25.42 -10.81
N MET A 10 29.19 -25.65 -10.04
CA MET A 10 29.40 -25.02 -8.73
C MET A 10 29.69 -23.52 -8.84
N VAL A 11 30.51 -23.11 -9.82
CA VAL A 11 30.83 -21.71 -10.09
C VAL A 11 29.58 -20.94 -10.58
N ALA A 12 28.73 -21.57 -11.39
CA ALA A 12 27.47 -20.97 -11.85
C ALA A 12 26.48 -20.72 -10.69
N TRP A 13 26.43 -21.60 -9.69
CA TRP A 13 25.58 -21.42 -8.51
C TRP A 13 26.04 -20.26 -7.62
N VAL A 14 27.36 -20.10 -7.43
CA VAL A 14 27.92 -18.99 -6.64
C VAL A 14 27.71 -17.63 -7.33
N LEU A 15 27.77 -17.58 -8.66
CA LEU A 15 27.52 -16.35 -9.43
C LEU A 15 26.04 -15.92 -9.44
N CYS A 16 25.08 -16.85 -9.38
CA CYS A 16 23.66 -16.50 -9.29
C CYS A 16 23.22 -16.01 -7.89
N GLY A 17 23.91 -16.40 -6.82
CA GLY A 17 23.57 -15.98 -5.46
C GLY A 17 23.92 -14.52 -5.13
N ALA A 18 24.86 -13.92 -5.87
CA ALA A 18 25.37 -12.57 -5.59
C ALA A 18 24.51 -11.43 -6.18
N ALA A 19 23.48 -11.74 -6.97
CA ALA A 19 22.63 -10.73 -7.63
C ALA A 19 21.42 -10.27 -6.78
N LEU A 20 21.24 -10.83 -5.58
CA LEU A 20 20.16 -10.44 -4.67
C LEU A 20 20.63 -9.27 -3.78
N GLY A 21 20.76 -8.08 -4.38
CA GLY A 21 20.83 -6.85 -3.60
C GLY A 21 19.54 -6.66 -2.79
N PRO A 22 19.57 -5.97 -1.64
CA PRO A 22 18.35 -5.71 -0.88
C PRO A 22 17.34 -5.02 -1.78
N ALA A 23 16.11 -5.54 -1.84
CA ALA A 23 15.00 -4.86 -2.49
C ALA A 23 14.75 -3.56 -1.71
N GLN A 24 15.31 -2.45 -2.18
CA GLN A 24 15.03 -1.13 -1.64
C GLN A 24 13.68 -0.71 -2.18
N ALA A 25 12.63 -0.97 -1.40
CA ALA A 25 11.31 -0.41 -1.67
C ALA A 25 11.41 1.12 -1.65
N ASP A 26 10.84 1.76 -2.65
CA ASP A 26 10.72 3.21 -2.72
C ASP A 26 9.86 3.73 -1.54
N THR A 27 10.01 4.99 -1.15
CA THR A 27 9.22 5.58 -0.06
C THR A 27 7.71 5.41 -0.32
N LEU A 28 7.31 5.61 -1.58
CA LEU A 28 5.94 5.42 -2.05
C LEU A 28 5.46 3.97 -1.95
N GLU A 29 6.31 3.00 -2.32
CA GLU A 29 5.93 1.58 -2.27
C GLU A 29 5.72 1.11 -0.83
N ASN A 30 6.59 1.56 0.09
CA ASN A 30 6.44 1.22 1.50
C ASN A 30 5.15 1.81 2.10
N MET A 31 4.81 3.05 1.72
CA MET A 31 3.56 3.68 2.10
C MET A 31 2.34 2.92 1.57
N GLU A 32 2.34 2.55 0.28
CA GLU A 32 1.24 1.79 -0.34
C GLU A 32 1.04 0.41 0.33
N ARG A 33 2.14 -0.23 0.75
CA ARG A 33 2.08 -1.49 1.51
C ARG A 33 1.38 -1.31 2.86
N GLU A 34 1.72 -0.27 3.62
CA GLU A 34 1.07 0.00 4.90
C GLU A 34 -0.39 0.42 4.71
N ARG A 35 -0.71 1.17 3.65
CA ARG A 35 -2.10 1.50 3.28
C ARG A 35 -2.92 0.24 3.02
N ALA A 36 -2.37 -0.74 2.31
CA ALA A 36 -3.03 -2.03 2.11
C ALA A 36 -3.28 -2.78 3.43
N ILE A 37 -2.33 -2.75 4.37
CA ILE A 37 -2.49 -3.36 5.70
C ILE A 37 -3.61 -2.67 6.49
N LEU A 38 -3.70 -1.33 6.43
CA LEU A 38 -4.77 -0.58 7.07
C LEU A 38 -6.14 -0.95 6.51
N LEU A 39 -6.26 -1.01 5.17
CA LEU A 39 -7.50 -1.39 4.48
C LEU A 39 -7.89 -2.84 4.79
N ASP A 40 -6.93 -3.75 4.86
CA ASP A 40 -7.17 -5.13 5.28
C ASP A 40 -7.75 -5.19 6.70
N ALA A 41 -7.18 -4.42 7.64
CA ALA A 41 -7.71 -4.35 9.00
C ALA A 41 -9.14 -3.79 9.05
N LEU A 42 -9.46 -2.80 8.21
CA LEU A 42 -10.80 -2.21 8.13
C LEU A 42 -11.84 -3.19 7.57
N LEU A 43 -11.48 -3.94 6.53
CA LEU A 43 -12.43 -4.75 5.76
C LEU A 43 -12.45 -6.23 6.17
N SER A 44 -11.48 -6.70 6.95
CA SER A 44 -11.38 -8.10 7.38
C SER A 44 -12.61 -8.55 8.18
N PRO A 45 -13.37 -9.58 7.74
CA PRO A 45 -14.54 -10.07 8.47
C PRO A 45 -14.18 -10.94 9.69
N GLY A 46 -12.95 -11.48 9.75
CA GLY A 46 -12.52 -12.43 10.78
C GLY A 46 -11.92 -11.83 12.05
N LEU A 47 -11.82 -10.50 12.16
CA LEU A 47 -11.23 -9.84 13.33
C LEU A 47 -12.28 -9.51 14.38
N THR A 48 -11.94 -9.75 15.65
CA THR A 48 -12.72 -9.20 16.77
C THR A 48 -12.62 -7.67 16.80
N VAL A 49 -13.55 -7.01 17.49
CA VAL A 49 -13.56 -5.52 17.60
C VAL A 49 -12.24 -5.00 18.18
N ALA A 50 -11.76 -5.60 19.27
CA ALA A 50 -10.53 -5.17 19.94
C ALA A 50 -9.28 -5.37 19.06
N GLU A 51 -9.18 -6.51 18.36
CA GLU A 51 -8.07 -6.76 17.44
C GLU A 51 -8.07 -5.80 16.25
N ARG A 52 -9.27 -5.49 15.73
CA ARG A 52 -9.46 -4.54 14.64
C ARG A 52 -8.98 -3.15 15.06
N GLU A 53 -9.46 -2.64 16.20
CA GLU A 53 -9.06 -1.33 16.70
C GLU A 53 -7.56 -1.24 16.97
N GLY A 54 -6.96 -2.29 17.54
CA GLY A 54 -5.52 -2.37 17.76
C GLY A 54 -4.73 -2.29 16.45
N ARG A 55 -5.13 -3.08 15.43
CA ARG A 55 -4.47 -3.08 14.11
C ARG A 55 -4.63 -1.76 13.38
N ILE A 56 -5.84 -1.19 13.38
CA ILE A 56 -6.11 0.12 12.77
C ILE A 56 -5.25 1.19 13.41
N THR A 57 -5.17 1.24 14.74
CA THR A 57 -4.39 2.25 15.46
C THR A 57 -2.91 2.18 15.11
N ILE A 58 -2.33 0.98 15.12
CA ILE A 58 -0.91 0.76 14.81
C ILE A 58 -0.63 1.15 13.34
N SER A 59 -1.44 0.64 12.42
CA SER A 59 -1.23 0.85 10.99
C SER A 59 -1.45 2.30 10.59
N LYS A 60 -2.50 2.96 11.12
CA LYS A 60 -2.75 4.38 10.92
C LYS A 60 -1.57 5.24 11.38
N THR A 61 -1.01 4.95 12.56
CA THR A 61 0.14 5.71 13.08
C THR A 61 1.35 5.59 12.17
N ARG A 62 1.68 4.38 11.70
CA ARG A 62 2.77 4.16 10.74
C ARG A 62 2.51 4.85 9.41
N LEU A 63 1.27 4.75 8.91
CA LEU A 63 0.88 5.33 7.64
C LEU A 63 1.04 6.86 7.64
N ILE A 64 0.74 7.55 8.76
CA ILE A 64 0.98 9.00 8.90
C ILE A 64 2.46 9.34 8.65
N ASP A 65 3.38 8.57 9.25
CA ASP A 65 4.80 8.82 9.11
C ASP A 65 5.28 8.53 7.68
N LEU A 66 4.77 7.47 7.05
CA LEU A 66 5.10 7.11 5.67
C LEU A 66 4.55 8.12 4.66
N GLU A 67 3.31 8.58 4.83
CA GLU A 67 2.73 9.64 4.01
C GLU A 67 3.59 10.92 4.11
N ARG A 68 4.02 11.30 5.32
CA ARG A 68 4.94 12.44 5.50
C ARG A 68 6.30 12.23 4.84
N MET A 69 6.84 11.01 4.87
CA MET A 69 8.10 10.69 4.18
C MET A 69 7.95 10.86 2.67
N VAL A 70 6.87 10.33 2.09
CA VAL A 70 6.59 10.43 0.64
C VAL A 70 6.39 11.89 0.22
N LEU A 71 5.60 12.67 0.95
CA LEU A 71 5.36 14.09 0.64
C LEU A 71 6.63 14.95 0.73
N ARG A 72 7.64 14.50 1.50
CA ARG A 72 8.93 15.19 1.67
C ARG A 72 10.03 14.62 0.78
N ASP A 73 9.76 13.52 0.09
CA ASP A 73 10.76 12.83 -0.73
C ASP A 73 11.02 13.60 -2.02
N LYS A 74 12.16 14.30 -2.04
CA LYS A 74 12.59 15.09 -3.21
C LYS A 74 12.92 14.22 -4.42
N SER A 75 13.20 12.91 -4.23
CA SER A 75 13.50 12.00 -5.34
C SER A 75 12.28 11.70 -6.22
N LEU A 76 11.08 11.94 -5.70
CA LEU A 76 9.83 11.80 -6.45
C LEU A 76 9.52 13.03 -7.32
N MET A 77 10.16 14.18 -7.05
CA MET A 77 9.97 15.38 -7.86
C MET A 77 10.56 15.20 -9.26
N GLY A 78 9.72 15.35 -10.28
CA GLY A 78 10.12 15.16 -11.69
C GLY A 78 10.19 13.69 -12.13
N ARG A 79 9.94 12.73 -11.23
CA ARG A 79 9.87 11.31 -11.57
C ARG A 79 8.51 10.95 -12.15
N ASN A 80 8.45 10.80 -13.47
CA ASN A 80 7.19 10.53 -14.20
C ASN A 80 6.93 9.03 -14.40
N THR A 81 7.13 8.20 -13.37
CA THR A 81 6.70 6.80 -13.46
C THR A 81 5.18 6.71 -13.33
N PRO A 82 4.51 5.75 -13.99
CA PRO A 82 3.05 5.61 -13.91
C PRO A 82 2.53 5.51 -12.47
N THR A 83 3.27 4.83 -11.60
CA THR A 83 2.93 4.67 -10.18
C THR A 83 2.95 5.99 -9.42
N VAL A 84 4.02 6.79 -9.60
CA VAL A 84 4.14 8.11 -8.94
C VAL A 84 3.05 9.03 -9.47
N ARG A 85 2.83 9.05 -10.79
CA ARG A 85 1.77 9.87 -11.39
C ARG A 85 0.39 9.49 -10.84
N ALA A 86 0.05 8.20 -10.82
CA ALA A 86 -1.24 7.74 -10.30
C ALA A 86 -1.42 8.06 -8.80
N ALA A 87 -0.36 7.93 -7.99
CA ALA A 87 -0.38 8.26 -6.58
C ALA A 87 -0.74 9.73 -6.32
N PHE A 88 -0.12 10.66 -7.06
CA PHE A 88 -0.40 12.09 -6.90
C PHE A 88 -1.67 12.56 -7.64
N GLU A 89 -2.06 11.93 -8.75
CA GLU A 89 -3.35 12.19 -9.41
C GLU A 89 -4.54 11.76 -8.54
N ASN A 90 -4.36 10.71 -7.73
CA ASN A 90 -5.37 10.20 -6.81
C ASN A 90 -4.98 10.49 -5.35
N TYR A 91 -4.67 11.76 -5.07
CA TYR A 91 -4.14 12.19 -3.77
C TYR A 91 -5.02 11.74 -2.59
N ASP A 92 -6.33 11.96 -2.68
CA ASP A 92 -7.27 11.65 -1.59
C ASP A 92 -7.38 10.15 -1.29
N LEU A 93 -7.15 9.29 -2.28
CA LEU A 93 -7.17 7.83 -2.14
C LEU A 93 -5.81 7.29 -1.63
N THR A 94 -4.73 7.95 -2.03
CA THR A 94 -3.34 7.55 -1.78
C THR A 94 -2.87 8.01 -0.40
N PHE A 95 -3.02 9.30 -0.09
CA PHE A 95 -2.67 9.91 1.18
C PHE A 95 -3.88 9.92 2.12
N LEU A 96 -4.40 8.72 2.37
CA LEU A 96 -5.69 8.50 3.01
C LEU A 96 -5.80 9.15 4.40
N VAL A 97 -4.73 9.11 5.21
CA VAL A 97 -4.79 9.66 6.57
C VAL A 97 -4.70 11.19 6.54
N HIS A 98 -3.89 11.77 5.68
CA HIS A 98 -3.88 13.23 5.48
C HIS A 98 -5.22 13.74 4.92
N ALA A 99 -5.75 13.12 3.86
CA ALA A 99 -7.01 13.53 3.25
C ALA A 99 -8.19 13.44 4.24
N THR A 100 -8.25 12.39 5.06
CA THR A 100 -9.30 12.26 6.09
C THR A 100 -9.17 13.30 7.21
N ALA A 101 -7.94 13.67 7.59
CA ALA A 101 -7.70 14.74 8.54
C ALA A 101 -8.07 16.12 7.97
N GLU A 102 -7.77 16.38 6.69
CA GLU A 102 -8.11 17.62 5.99
C GLU A 102 -9.63 17.79 5.83
N LYS A 103 -10.33 16.71 5.47
CA LYS A 103 -11.78 16.70 5.24
C LYS A 103 -12.61 16.48 6.50
N ASN A 104 -11.97 16.18 7.64
CA ASN A 104 -12.62 15.81 8.90
C ASN A 104 -13.64 14.67 8.75
N LEU A 105 -13.26 13.63 8.02
CA LEU A 105 -14.08 12.44 7.77
C LEU A 105 -13.51 11.22 8.49
N ALA A 106 -14.40 10.27 8.83
CA ALA A 106 -13.94 8.96 9.25
C ALA A 106 -13.21 8.27 8.09
N LEU A 107 -12.17 7.51 8.43
CA LEU A 107 -11.26 6.96 7.43
C LEU A 107 -11.93 6.01 6.44
N ILE A 108 -12.82 5.15 6.95
CA ILE A 108 -13.57 4.21 6.11
C ILE A 108 -14.59 4.92 5.22
N ASP A 109 -15.24 5.97 5.74
CA ASP A 109 -16.25 6.72 4.99
C ASP A 109 -15.62 7.46 3.82
N HIS A 110 -14.47 8.11 4.05
CA HIS A 110 -13.69 8.76 3.00
C HIS A 110 -13.20 7.74 1.96
N TRP A 111 -12.61 6.62 2.39
CA TRP A 111 -12.16 5.59 1.45
C TRP A 111 -13.31 5.06 0.57
N LEU A 112 -14.46 4.73 1.19
CA LEU A 112 -15.65 4.27 0.48
C LEU A 112 -16.14 5.32 -0.53
N HIS A 113 -16.18 6.59 -0.12
CA HIS A 113 -16.56 7.70 -0.98
C HIS A 113 -15.64 7.80 -2.22
N GLU A 114 -14.32 7.77 -2.03
CA GLU A 114 -13.34 7.87 -3.12
C GLU A 114 -13.37 6.65 -4.06
N VAL A 115 -13.75 5.45 -3.59
CA VAL A 115 -13.97 4.28 -4.47
C VAL A 115 -15.37 4.26 -5.12
N GLY A 116 -16.16 5.33 -4.95
CA GLY A 116 -17.48 5.48 -5.57
C GLY A 116 -18.63 4.82 -4.80
N VAL A 117 -18.38 4.38 -3.57
CA VAL A 117 -19.39 3.81 -2.66
C VAL A 117 -19.82 4.89 -1.68
N SER A 118 -20.87 5.61 -2.02
CA SER A 118 -21.49 6.59 -1.10
C SER A 118 -22.73 6.02 -0.43
N THR A 119 -23.05 6.47 0.78
CA THR A 119 -24.27 6.07 1.49
C THR A 119 -25.54 6.27 0.64
N PRO A 120 -25.72 7.40 -0.09
CA PRO A 120 -26.85 7.55 -1.00
C PRO A 120 -26.83 6.54 -2.15
N ALA A 121 -25.66 6.24 -2.73
CA ALA A 121 -25.54 5.24 -3.78
C ALA A 121 -25.89 3.83 -3.28
N LEU A 122 -25.45 3.47 -2.06
CA LEU A 122 -25.80 2.21 -1.40
C LEU A 122 -27.30 2.11 -1.07
N MET A 123 -27.90 3.19 -0.55
CA MET A 123 -29.33 3.19 -0.20
C MET A 123 -30.24 3.15 -1.43
N ASN A 124 -29.80 3.71 -2.54
CA ASN A 124 -30.51 3.66 -3.82
C ASN A 124 -30.19 2.40 -4.64
N ALA A 125 -29.18 1.61 -4.26
CA ALA A 125 -28.80 0.40 -4.97
C ALA A 125 -29.89 -0.67 -4.81
N ARG A 126 -30.51 -1.07 -5.93
CA ARG A 126 -31.49 -2.16 -5.95
C ARG A 126 -30.76 -3.49 -6.04
N ILE A 127 -31.00 -4.40 -5.09
CA ILE A 127 -30.47 -5.76 -5.16
C ILE A 127 -31.03 -6.46 -6.41
N GLY A 128 -30.16 -6.78 -7.36
CA GLY A 128 -30.50 -7.63 -8.50
C GLY A 128 -30.40 -9.09 -8.06
N ARG A 129 -31.52 -9.80 -7.97
CA ARG A 129 -31.49 -11.27 -7.86
C ARG A 129 -30.91 -11.83 -9.17
N ARG A 130 -29.75 -12.45 -9.10
CA ARG A 130 -29.23 -13.36 -10.12
C ARG A 130 -29.25 -14.77 -9.55
#